data_AF-A0AA35REE1-F1
#
_entry.id   AF-A0AA35REE1-F1
#
_cell.length_a   1.000
_cell.length_b   1.000
_cell.length_c   1.000
_cell.angle_alpha   90.00
_cell.angle_beta   90.00
_cell.angle_gamma   90.00
#
_symmetry.space_group_name_H-M   'P 1'
#
loop_
_entity.id
_entity.type
_entity.pdbx_description
1 polymer ?
#
loop_
_entity_poly.entity_id
_entity_poly.type
_entity_poly.pdbx_seq_one_letter_code
_entity_poly.pdbx_strand_id
1 'polypeptide(L)'
;MTGFTAFLLEQGIEAQLPISLNETLGLLEETVPTFSHDGHGYVLAAVSRGQLGARWELAVKVTDPATSQAISDQPVGFVHAINAGPDATDFIIPPRTPDGGIDLDHFDAEGAFFGAFIFQMINALTERNLMELPGSMPRFS
;
A
#
# COMPACT_ATOMS: atom_id res chain seq x y z
N MET A 1 12.40 -9.45 11.02
CA MET A 1 10.93 -9.41 10.83
C MET A 1 10.19 -10.01 12.01
N THR A 2 9.03 -9.46 12.37
CA THR A 2 8.07 -10.13 13.28
C THR A 2 7.21 -11.11 12.49
N GLY A 3 6.80 -12.24 13.09
CA GLY A 3 6.02 -13.27 12.38
C GLY A 3 4.70 -12.76 11.76
N PHE A 4 4.13 -11.69 12.32
CA PHE A 4 2.92 -11.07 11.81
C PHE A 4 3.15 -10.26 10.52
N THR A 5 4.33 -9.64 10.34
CA THR A 5 4.67 -8.94 9.09
C THR A 5 4.74 -9.92 7.93
N ALA A 6 5.43 -11.05 8.14
CA ALA A 6 5.54 -12.12 7.15
C ALA A 6 4.16 -12.66 6.75
N PHE A 7 3.28 -12.88 7.73
CA PHE A 7 1.90 -13.32 7.47
C PHE A 7 1.14 -12.34 6.56
N LEU A 8 1.20 -11.03 6.82
CA LEU A 8 0.53 -10.03 5.97
C LEU A 8 1.10 -9.97 4.56
N LEU A 9 2.42 -10.11 4.42
CA LEU A 9 3.07 -10.14 3.10
C LEU A 9 2.68 -11.40 2.30
N GLU A 10 2.45 -12.53 2.96
CA GLU A 10 2.06 -13.79 2.32
C GLU A 10 0.56 -13.85 1.99
N GLN A 11 -0.30 -13.34 2.87
CA GLN A 11 -1.75 -13.44 2.68
C GLN A 11 -2.34 -12.23 1.94
N GLY A 12 -1.65 -11.09 1.96
CA GLY A 12 -2.24 -9.84 1.54
C GLY A 12 -3.31 -9.35 2.53
N ILE A 13 -3.97 -8.26 2.16
CA ILE A 13 -5.01 -7.60 2.93
C ILE A 13 -6.15 -7.24 1.98
N GLU A 14 -7.37 -7.47 2.41
CA GLU A 14 -8.57 -7.03 1.71
C GLU A 14 -9.51 -6.39 2.73
N ALA A 15 -9.98 -5.19 2.41
CA ALA A 15 -10.94 -4.47 3.22
C ALA A 15 -11.87 -3.64 2.34
N GLN A 16 -13.12 -3.51 2.75
CA GLN A 16 -14.05 -2.59 2.14
C GLN A 16 -14.04 -1.27 2.90
N LEU A 17 -13.71 -0.18 2.21
CA LEU A 17 -13.71 1.16 2.78
C LEU A 17 -15.08 1.82 2.52
N PRO A 18 -15.67 2.50 3.52
CA PRO A 18 -16.96 3.17 3.40
C PRO A 18 -16.83 4.56 2.75
N ILE A 19 -16.05 4.65 1.67
CA ILE A 19 -15.82 5.86 0.88
C ILE A 19 -15.75 5.50 -0.60
N SER A 20 -16.07 6.45 -1.46
CA SER A 20 -16.02 6.26 -2.92
C SER A 20 -14.60 6.00 -3.42
N LEU A 21 -14.49 5.45 -4.63
CA LEU A 21 -13.18 5.20 -5.26
C LEU A 21 -12.37 6.51 -5.39
N ASN A 22 -13.03 7.62 -5.75
CA ASN A 22 -12.36 8.91 -5.91
C ASN A 22 -11.83 9.46 -4.59
N GLU A 23 -12.61 9.34 -3.51
CA GLU A 23 -12.16 9.70 -2.16
C GLU A 23 -11.00 8.81 -1.69
N THR A 24 -11.05 7.51 -2.00
CA THR A 24 -9.95 6.58 -1.70
C THR A 24 -8.66 6.99 -2.40
N LEU A 25 -8.73 7.33 -3.70
CA LEU A 25 -7.55 7.79 -4.45
C LEU A 25 -7.00 9.11 -3.89
N GLY A 26 -7.86 10.08 -3.59
CA GLY A 26 -7.45 11.34 -2.97
C GLY A 26 -6.82 11.14 -1.59
N LEU A 27 -7.36 10.23 -0.78
CA LEU A 27 -6.79 9.84 0.50
C LEU A 27 -5.38 9.27 0.34
N LEU A 28 -5.16 8.39 -0.63
CA LEU A 28 -3.86 7.78 -0.88
C LEU A 28 -2.82 8.81 -1.34
N GLU A 29 -3.23 9.75 -2.20
CA GLU A 29 -2.38 10.86 -2.65
C GLU A 29 -1.97 11.79 -1.49
N GLU A 30 -2.87 12.05 -0.54
CA GLU A 30 -2.56 12.87 0.64
C GLU A 30 -1.69 12.10 1.66
N THR A 31 -2.01 10.83 1.89
CA THR A 31 -1.50 10.08 3.03
C THR A 31 -0.14 9.44 2.75
N VAL A 32 0.04 8.78 1.60
CA VAL A 32 1.28 8.02 1.32
C VAL A 32 2.54 8.88 1.35
N PRO A 33 2.55 10.13 0.86
CA PRO A 33 3.74 10.98 0.95
C PRO A 33 4.19 11.29 2.39
N THR A 34 3.32 11.08 3.39
CA THR A 34 3.67 11.26 4.81
C THR A 34 4.33 10.03 5.43
N PHE A 35 4.33 8.89 4.74
CA PHE A 35 4.91 7.65 5.24
C PHE A 35 6.42 7.66 5.12
N SER A 36 7.09 7.07 6.10
CA SER A 36 8.54 6.90 6.06
C SER A 36 8.99 5.60 6.71
N HIS A 37 10.13 5.09 6.25
CA HIS A 37 10.82 3.97 6.88
C HIS A 37 12.32 4.05 6.58
N ASP A 38 13.15 3.89 7.61
CA ASP A 38 14.61 3.89 7.50
C ASP A 38 15.16 5.09 6.69
N GLY A 39 14.62 6.29 6.95
CA GLY A 39 15.01 7.52 6.26
C GLY A 39 14.55 7.65 4.81
N HIS A 40 13.65 6.78 4.34
CA HIS A 40 13.07 6.85 3.00
C HIS A 40 11.57 7.14 3.04
N GLY A 41 11.05 7.76 1.97
CA GLY A 41 9.63 8.02 1.78
C GLY A 41 8.96 7.02 0.82
N TYR A 42 7.69 7.26 0.52
CA TYR A 42 6.92 6.43 -0.41
C TYR A 42 6.16 7.27 -1.44
N VAL A 43 5.93 6.68 -2.60
CA VAL A 43 5.02 7.21 -3.63
C VAL A 43 4.23 6.08 -4.28
N LEU A 44 3.00 6.38 -4.71
CA LEU A 44 2.20 5.49 -5.53
C LEU A 44 2.31 5.90 -7.01
N ALA A 45 2.55 4.94 -7.88
CA ALA A 45 2.57 5.14 -9.32
C ALA A 45 1.50 4.27 -9.99
N ALA A 46 0.64 4.87 -10.82
CA ALA A 46 -0.35 4.12 -11.57
C ALA A 46 0.31 3.13 -12.55
N VAL A 47 -0.13 1.86 -12.53
CA VAL A 47 0.32 0.86 -13.49
C VAL A 47 -0.38 1.08 -14.82
N SER A 48 0.39 1.34 -15.88
CA SER A 48 -0.07 1.84 -17.19
C SER A 48 -1.10 0.97 -17.94
N ARG A 49 -1.48 -0.19 -17.41
CA ARG A 49 -2.42 -1.16 -18.01
C ARG A 49 -3.70 -1.40 -17.19
N GLY A 50 -3.86 -0.76 -16.03
CA GLY A 50 -4.89 -1.09 -15.05
C GLY A 50 -6.12 -0.18 -15.00
N GLN A 51 -6.18 0.92 -15.75
CA GLN A 51 -7.34 1.84 -15.77
C GLN A 51 -8.50 1.28 -16.58
N LEU A 52 -9.13 0.21 -16.11
CA LEU A 52 -10.55 -0.02 -16.38
C LEU A 52 -11.28 0.81 -15.33
N GLY A 53 -12.05 1.84 -15.67
CA GLY A 53 -12.51 2.90 -14.75
C GLY A 53 -13.16 2.51 -13.41
N ALA A 54 -13.36 1.23 -13.13
CA ALA A 54 -13.75 0.66 -11.85
C ALA A 54 -12.58 0.05 -11.03
N ARG A 55 -11.34 0.01 -11.49
CA ARG A 55 -10.18 -0.57 -10.80
C ARG A 55 -8.93 0.27 -11.05
N TRP A 56 -8.17 0.48 -9.99
CA TRP A 56 -6.85 1.10 -10.01
C TRP A 56 -5.84 0.14 -9.43
N GLU A 57 -4.72 -0.01 -10.13
CA GLU A 57 -3.57 -0.76 -9.67
C GLU A 57 -2.40 0.22 -9.52
N LEU A 58 -1.91 0.32 -8.30
CA LEU A 58 -0.94 1.32 -7.86
C LEU A 58 0.31 0.60 -7.38
N ALA A 59 1.43 0.89 -8.02
CA ALA A 59 2.75 0.39 -7.63
C ALA A 59 3.28 1.23 -6.46
N VAL A 60 3.69 0.56 -5.38
CA VAL A 60 4.33 1.19 -4.22
C VAL A 60 5.83 1.29 -4.49
N LYS A 61 6.35 2.52 -4.50
CA LYS A 61 7.77 2.78 -4.71
C LYS A 61 8.36 3.51 -3.50
N VAL A 62 9.62 3.22 -3.22
CA VAL A 62 10.40 3.90 -2.17
C VAL A 62 11.11 5.10 -2.80
N THR A 63 11.11 6.23 -2.09
CA THR A 63 11.69 7.49 -2.58
C THR A 63 12.76 8.01 -1.66
N ASP A 64 13.74 8.71 -2.23
CA ASP A 64 14.68 9.53 -1.48
C ASP A 64 13.92 10.78 -0.99
N PRO A 65 13.94 11.09 0.33
CA PRO A 65 13.15 12.19 0.88
C PRO A 65 13.68 13.57 0.50
N ALA A 66 14.95 13.70 0.11
CA ALA A 66 15.53 14.98 -0.30
C ALA A 66 15.16 15.34 -1.74
N THR A 67 14.94 14.35 -2.60
CA THR A 67 14.63 14.55 -4.02
C THR A 67 13.19 14.19 -4.40
N SER A 68 12.46 13.49 -3.51
CA SER A 68 11.16 12.86 -3.78
C SER A 68 11.17 11.92 -5.00
N GLN A 69 12.35 11.47 -5.45
CA GLN A 69 12.48 10.57 -6.59
C GLN A 69 12.54 9.11 -6.12
N ALA A 70 11.97 8.21 -6.93
CA ALA A 70 12.06 6.78 -6.68
C ALA A 70 13.53 6.34 -6.72
N ILE A 71 13.98 5.64 -5.68
CA ILE A 71 15.36 5.13 -5.58
C ILE A 71 15.57 3.83 -6.38
N SER A 72 14.47 3.20 -6.78
CA SER A 72 14.45 2.02 -7.64
C SER A 72 13.30 2.13 -8.64
N ASP A 73 13.55 1.65 -9.86
CA ASP A 73 12.50 1.53 -10.87
C ASP A 73 11.48 0.43 -10.52
N GLN A 74 11.93 -0.58 -9.75
CA GLN A 74 11.09 -1.67 -9.29
C GLN A 74 10.27 -1.27 -8.06
N PRO A 75 8.96 -1.59 -8.04
CA PRO A 75 8.15 -1.38 -6.85
C PRO A 75 8.51 -2.39 -5.75
N VAL A 76 8.15 -2.05 -4.51
CA VAL A 76 8.24 -2.95 -3.36
C VAL A 76 6.94 -3.71 -3.11
N GLY A 77 5.85 -3.32 -3.79
CA GLY A 77 4.54 -3.93 -3.67
C GLY A 77 3.48 -3.18 -4.46
N PHE A 78 2.22 -3.59 -4.28
CA PHE A 78 1.08 -3.01 -4.99
C PHE A 78 -0.07 -2.74 -4.04
N VAL A 79 -0.95 -1.84 -4.46
CA VAL A 79 -2.25 -1.56 -3.86
C VAL A 79 -3.28 -1.50 -4.97
N HIS A 80 -4.44 -2.13 -4.77
CA HIS A 80 -5.58 -1.99 -5.63
C HIS A 80 -6.71 -1.24 -4.93
N ALA A 81 -7.37 -0.37 -5.68
CA ALA A 81 -8.61 0.26 -5.29
C ALA A 81 -9.67 -0.04 -6.35
N ILE A 82 -10.75 -0.72 -5.97
CA ILE A 82 -11.80 -1.18 -6.86
C ILE A 82 -13.13 -0.55 -6.44
N ASN A 83 -13.84 0.03 -7.39
CA ASN A 83 -15.17 0.57 -7.17
C ASN A 83 -16.14 -0.56 -6.80
N ALA A 84 -16.65 -0.53 -5.57
CA ALA A 84 -17.62 -1.49 -5.05
C ALA A 84 -19.04 -0.88 -4.94
N GLY A 85 -19.20 0.41 -5.24
CA GLY A 85 -20.47 1.14 -5.17
C GLY A 85 -20.26 2.65 -5.09
N PRO A 86 -21.34 3.45 -5.06
CA PRO A 86 -21.27 4.91 -4.99
C PRO A 86 -20.42 5.43 -3.82
N ASP A 87 -20.52 4.78 -2.66
CA ASP A 87 -19.84 5.17 -1.41
C ASP A 87 -19.00 4.02 -0.84
N ALA A 88 -18.51 3.13 -1.70
CA ALA A 88 -17.75 1.95 -1.27
C ALA A 88 -16.59 1.62 -2.22
N THR A 89 -15.45 1.25 -1.63
CA THR A 89 -14.25 0.83 -2.36
C THR A 89 -13.68 -0.44 -1.75
N ASP A 90 -13.44 -1.45 -2.57
CA ASP A 90 -12.64 -2.60 -2.16
C ASP A 90 -11.16 -2.21 -2.27
N PHE A 91 -10.50 -2.14 -1.12
CA PHE A 91 -9.10 -1.81 -0.95
C PHE A 91 -8.31 -3.10 -0.70
N ILE A 92 -7.37 -3.38 -1.60
CA ILE A 92 -6.65 -4.65 -1.61
C ILE A 92 -5.15 -4.39 -1.64
N ILE A 93 -4.42 -4.99 -0.72
CA ILE A 93 -2.96 -5.13 -0.80
C ILE A 93 -2.70 -6.59 -1.15
N PRO A 94 -2.35 -6.93 -2.41
CA PRO A 94 -2.11 -8.33 -2.77
C PRO A 94 -0.91 -8.91 -2.01
N PRO A 95 -0.83 -10.25 -1.91
CA PRO A 95 0.40 -10.94 -1.50
C PRO A 95 1.62 -10.43 -2.27
N ARG A 96 2.77 -10.40 -1.59
CA ARG A 96 4.05 -9.98 -2.18
C ARG A 96 4.54 -10.97 -3.25
N THR A 97 4.21 -12.24 -3.11
CA THR A 97 4.50 -13.29 -4.09
C THR A 97 3.21 -13.83 -4.68
N PRO A 98 2.51 -13.07 -5.55
CA PRO A 98 1.41 -13.65 -6.29
C PRO A 98 1.96 -14.63 -7.32
N ASP A 99 1.29 -15.77 -7.49
CA ASP A 99 1.57 -16.76 -8.54
C ASP A 99 1.58 -16.06 -9.92
N GLY A 100 2.75 -15.64 -10.43
CA GLY A 100 2.77 -14.92 -11.71
C GLY A 100 3.97 -14.02 -12.09
N GLY A 101 4.95 -13.76 -11.22
CA GLY A 101 6.30 -13.36 -11.68
C GLY A 101 6.66 -11.87 -11.75
N ILE A 102 6.26 -11.04 -10.79
CA ILE A 102 7.00 -9.80 -10.49
C ILE A 102 7.92 -10.09 -9.31
N ASP A 103 9.23 -10.09 -9.57
CA ASP A 103 10.24 -10.21 -8.52
C ASP A 103 10.33 -8.88 -7.76
N LEU A 104 9.64 -8.81 -6.62
CA LEU A 104 9.67 -7.68 -5.69
C LEU A 104 10.84 -7.79 -4.69
N ASP A 105 11.61 -8.87 -4.72
CA ASP A 105 12.60 -9.18 -3.70
C ASP A 105 13.95 -8.53 -3.98
N HIS A 106 14.20 -8.05 -5.20
CA HIS A 106 15.50 -7.47 -5.57
C HIS A 106 15.88 -6.24 -4.74
N PHE A 107 14.93 -5.33 -4.46
CA PHE A 107 15.18 -4.11 -3.68
C PHE A 107 14.81 -4.28 -2.19
N ASP A 108 13.81 -5.09 -1.88
CA ASP A 108 13.25 -5.24 -0.54
C ASP A 108 13.09 -6.73 -0.18
N ALA A 109 14.17 -7.51 -0.29
CA ALA A 109 14.16 -8.98 -0.19
C ALA A 109 13.46 -9.54 1.06
N GLU A 110 13.60 -8.85 2.20
CA GLU A 110 12.96 -9.25 3.45
C GLU A 110 11.59 -8.58 3.67
N GLY A 111 11.13 -7.75 2.75
CA GLY A 111 9.87 -7.05 2.85
C GLY A 111 9.77 -6.01 3.97
N ALA A 112 10.90 -5.46 4.40
CA ALA A 112 10.93 -4.43 5.44
C ALA A 112 10.21 -3.16 4.99
N PHE A 113 10.49 -2.67 3.78
CA PHE A 113 9.86 -1.45 3.27
C PHE A 113 8.37 -1.64 2.99
N PHE A 114 7.99 -2.74 2.34
CA PHE A 114 6.58 -2.98 2.06
C PHE A 114 5.79 -3.32 3.32
N GLY A 115 6.38 -4.07 4.26
CA GLY A 115 5.78 -4.33 5.56
C GLY A 115 5.52 -3.05 6.34
N ALA A 116 6.51 -2.14 6.41
CA ALA A 116 6.35 -0.85 7.06
C ALA A 116 5.26 0.01 6.38
N PHE A 117 5.19 -0.01 5.04
CA PHE A 117 4.12 0.64 4.28
C PHE A 117 2.74 0.09 4.66
N ILE A 118 2.58 -1.23 4.70
CA ILE A 118 1.33 -1.90 5.07
C ILE A 118 0.86 -1.46 6.45
N PHE A 119 1.75 -1.46 7.45
CA PHE A 119 1.38 -1.07 8.80
C PHE A 119 0.98 0.40 8.91
N GLN A 120 1.70 1.30 8.22
CA GLN A 120 1.36 2.71 8.16
C GLN A 120 0.02 2.94 7.46
N MET A 121 -0.25 2.21 6.37
CA MET A 121 -1.52 2.27 5.65
C MET A 121 -2.69 1.84 6.54
N ILE A 122 -2.58 0.68 7.18
CA ILE A 122 -3.61 0.19 8.09
C ILE A 122 -3.89 1.20 9.20
N ASN A 123 -2.83 1.71 9.84
CA ASN A 123 -2.98 2.71 10.90
C ASN A 123 -3.68 3.98 10.39
N ALA A 124 -3.30 4.48 9.20
CA ALA A 124 -3.91 5.67 8.62
C ALA A 124 -5.40 5.49 8.29
N LEU A 125 -5.80 4.29 7.84
CA LEU A 125 -7.19 3.93 7.59
C LEU A 125 -7.98 3.81 8.90
N THR A 126 -7.42 3.16 9.92
CA THR A 126 -8.05 3.02 11.24
C THR A 126 -8.21 4.36 11.95
N GLU A 127 -7.19 5.23 11.92
CA GLU A 127 -7.26 6.58 12.53
C GLU A 127 -8.35 7.47 11.91
N ARG A 128 -8.72 7.19 10.65
CA ARG A 128 -9.80 7.86 9.93
C ARG A 128 -11.15 7.14 10.07
N ASN A 129 -11.22 6.08 10.87
CA ASN A 129 -12.40 5.21 11.04
C ASN A 129 -12.88 4.55 9.74
N LEU A 130 -11.96 4.30 8.79
CA LEU A 130 -12.26 3.64 7.51
C LEU A 130 -12.06 2.12 7.56
N MET A 131 -11.39 1.63 8.60
CA MET A 131 -11.15 0.21 8.84
C MET A 131 -11.24 -0.07 10.34
N GLU A 132 -12.08 -1.02 10.73
CA GLU A 132 -12.17 -1.48 12.11
C GLU A 132 -11.13 -2.57 12.37
N LEU A 133 -10.28 -2.35 13.38
CA LEU A 133 -9.37 -3.36 13.88
C LEU A 133 -9.51 -3.49 15.40
N PRO A 134 -9.28 -4.69 15.96
CA PRO A 134 -9.32 -4.89 17.42
C PRO A 134 -8.19 -4.14 18.17
N GLY A 135 -7.23 -3.53 17.47
CA GLY A 135 -6.18 -2.67 18.04
C GLY A 135 -5.29 -2.06 16.95
N SER A 136 -4.44 -1.10 17.35
CA SER A 136 -3.50 -0.42 16.43
C SER A 136 -2.31 -1.30 16.04
N MET A 137 -1.84 -1.14 14.80
CA MET A 137 -0.67 -1.86 14.28
C MET A 137 0.64 -1.21 14.77
N PRO A 138 1.78 -1.92 14.75
CA PRO A 138 3.08 -1.33 15.07
C PRO A 138 3.35 -0.05 14.27
N ARG A 139 3.84 0.99 14.94
CA ARG A 139 4.23 2.25 14.30
C ARG A 139 5.74 2.22 14.04
N PHE A 140 6.14 2.51 12.83
CA PHE A 140 7.54 2.61 12.43
C PHE A 140 7.91 4.09 12.34
N SER A 141 9.03 4.46 12.95
CA SER A 141 9.65 5.79 12.89
C SER A 141 10.86 5.75 11.99
#